data_AF-A0A6J7SQ67-F1
#
_entry.id   AF-A0A6J7SQ67-F1
#
_cell.length_a   1.000
_cell.length_b   1.000
_cell.length_c   1.000
_cell.angle_alpha   90.00
_cell.angle_beta   90.00
_cell.angle_gamma   90.00
#
_symmetry.space_group_name_H-M   'P 1'
#
loop_
_entity.id
_entity.type
_entity.pdbx_description
1 polymer ?
#
loop_
_entity_poly.entity_id
_entity_poly.type
_entity_poly.pdbx_seq_one_letter_code
_entity_poly.pdbx_strand_id
1 'polypeptide(L)' 'MVLASFFLILDFDQIQKGIDAGLPEQESWRAAFGLMVTIVWLYMEVLRLLSILRGND' A
#
# COMPACT_ATOMS: atom_id res chain seq x y z
N MET A 1 11.57 -3.08 -0.61
CA MET A 1 10.99 -1.79 -1.06
C MET A 1 10.21 -1.93 -2.37
N VAL A 2 10.80 -2.43 -3.47
CA VAL A 2 10.13 -2.53 -4.78
C VAL A 2 8.84 -3.37 -4.73
N LEU A 3 8.85 -4.51 -4.01
CA LEU A 3 7.70 -5.40 -3.93
C LEU A 3 6.47 -4.73 -3.28
N ALA A 4 6.69 -3.91 -2.25
CA ALA A 4 5.60 -3.20 -1.54
C ALA A 4 4.98 -2.09 -2.40
N SER A 5 5.80 -1.33 -3.13
CA SER A 5 5.31 -0.34 -4.10
C SER A 5 4.55 -1.00 -5.25
N PHE A 6 4.97 -2.20 -5.69
CA PHE A 6 4.28 -2.96 -6.73
C PHE A 6 2.92 -3.50 -6.26
N PHE A 7 2.84 -4.02 -5.03
CA PHE A 7 1.58 -4.44 -4.41
C PHE A 7 0.59 -3.27 -4.27
N LEU A 8 1.08 -2.09 -3.89
CA LEU A 8 0.23 -0.90 -3.72
C LEU A 8 -0.37 -0.40 -5.04
N ILE A 9 0.43 -0.41 -6.12
CA ILE A 9 -0.06 -0.05 -7.46
C ILE A 9 -1.05 -1.10 -7.99
N LEU A 10 -0.79 -2.40 -7.75
CA LEU A 10 -1.69 -3.49 -8.13
C LEU A 10 -3.02 -3.42 -7.37
N ASP A 11 -2.99 -3.15 -6.07
CA ASP A 11 -4.20 -2.97 -5.26
C ASP A 11 -5.03 -1.79 -5.79
N PHE A 12 -4.36 -0.68 -6.16
CA PHE A 12 -5.04 0.49 -6.75
C PHE A 12 -5.67 0.19 -8.12
N ASP A 13 -4.97 -0.54 -8.99
CA ASP A 13 -5.46 -0.96 -10.31
C ASP A 13 -6.66 -1.91 -10.20
N GLN A 14 -6.65 -2.82 -9.22
CA GLN A 14 -7.78 -3.72 -8.96
C GLN A 14 -9.01 -2.97 -8.43
N ILE A 15 -8.82 -1.98 -7.55
CA ILE A 15 -9.91 -1.13 -7.06
C ILE A 15 -10.52 -0.33 -8.22
N GLN A 16 -9.70 0.28 -9.06
CA GLN A 16 -10.14 1.10 -10.19
C GLN A 16 -10.95 0.27 -11.20
N LYS A 17 -10.45 -0.92 -11.56
CA LYS A 17 -11.17 -1.87 -12.43
C LYS A 17 -12.46 -2.38 -11.80
N GLY A 18 -12.50 -2.54 -10.48
CA GLY A 18 -13.71 -2.92 -9.75
C GLY A 18 -14.80 -1.86 -9.83
N ILE A 19 -14.42 -0.59 -9.67
CA ILE A 19 -15.33 0.57 -9.80
C ILE A 19 -15.85 0.70 -11.22
N ASP A 20 -14.97 0.62 -12.24
CA ASP A 20 -15.36 0.70 -13.66
C ASP A 20 -16.28 -0.46 -14.10
N ALA A 21 -16.16 -1.63 -13.47
CA ALA A 21 -17.03 -2.78 -13.70
C ALA A 21 -18.37 -2.71 -12.95
N GLY A 22 -18.61 -1.67 -12.13
CA GLY A 22 -19.85 -1.50 -11.37
C GLY A 22 -20.00 -2.45 -10.18
N LEU A 23 -18.91 -2.99 -9.65
CA LEU A 23 -18.95 -3.89 -8.49
C LEU A 23 -19.47 -3.18 -7.22
N PRO A 24 -20.15 -3.89 -6.32
CA PRO A 24 -20.77 -3.30 -5.12
C PRO A 24 -19.73 -2.60 -4.23
N GLU A 25 -20.09 -1.40 -3.77
CA GLU A 25 -19.27 -0.52 -2.91
C GLU A 25 -18.78 -1.22 -1.62
N GLN A 26 -19.44 -2.31 -1.22
CA GLN A 26 -19.07 -3.14 -0.07
C GLN A 26 -17.73 -3.90 -0.22
N GLU A 27 -17.14 -4.04 -1.42
CA GLU A 27 -15.79 -4.62 -1.54
C GLU A 27 -14.69 -3.54 -1.49
N SER A 28 -15.06 -2.27 -1.66
CA SER A 28 -14.12 -1.15 -1.69
C SER A 28 -13.43 -0.92 -0.34
N TRP A 29 -14.12 -1.13 0.79
CA TRP A 29 -13.57 -0.90 2.12
C TRP A 29 -12.48 -1.92 2.49
N ARG A 30 -12.61 -3.19 2.05
CA ARG A 30 -11.59 -4.23 2.27
C ARG A 30 -10.31 -3.92 1.49
N ALA A 31 -10.47 -3.45 0.26
CA ALA A 31 -9.36 -3.07 -0.58
C ALA A 31 -8.67 -1.80 -0.06
N ALA A 32 -9.43 -0.79 0.36
CA ALA A 32 -8.91 0.42 1.01
C ALA A 32 -8.16 0.10 2.33
N PHE A 33 -8.65 -0.87 3.11
CA PHE A 33 -7.98 -1.32 4.33
C PHE A 33 -6.62 -1.98 4.02
N GLY A 34 -6.58 -2.90 3.05
CA GLY A 34 -5.33 -3.51 2.60
C GLY A 34 -4.31 -2.48 2.12
N LEU A 35 -4.78 -1.48 1.36
CA LEU A 35 -3.94 -0.38 0.89
C LEU A 35 -3.38 0.46 2.04
N MET A 36 -4.19 0.77 3.05
CA MET A 36 -3.75 1.53 4.22
C MET A 36 -2.67 0.77 5.01
N VAL A 37 -2.85 -0.54 5.21
CA VAL A 37 -1.85 -1.38 5.90
C VAL A 37 -0.53 -1.42 5.13
N THR A 38 -0.58 -1.55 3.79
CA THR A 38 0.62 -1.51 2.94
C THR A 38 1.35 -0.17 3.06
N ILE A 39 0.63 0.95 3.09
CA ILE A 39 1.22 2.29 3.27
C ILE A 39 1.90 2.42 4.64
N VAL A 40 1.23 2.01 5.72
CA VAL A 40 1.77 2.09 7.09
C VAL A 40 3.04 1.24 7.21
N TRP A 41 3.03 0.04 6.62
CA TRP A 41 4.21 -0.83 6.61
C TRP A 41 5.37 -0.18 5.85
N LEU A 42 5.11 0.40 4.68
CA LEU A 42 6.11 1.06 3.85
C LEU A 42 6.72 2.28 4.58
N TYR A 43 5.90 3.03 5.31
CA TYR A 43 6.35 4.12 6.17
C TYR A 43 7.33 3.64 7.26
N MET A 44 7.01 2.55 7.95
CA MET A 44 7.89 1.94 8.95
C MET A 44 9.21 1.44 8.33
N GLU A 45 9.16 0.85 7.14
CA GLU A 45 10.33 0.36 6.42
C GLU A 45 11.27 1.52 6.03
N VAL A 46 10.70 2.65 5.58
CA VAL A 46 11.45 3.88 5.27
C VAL A 46 12.06 4.48 6.53
N LEU A 47 11.31 4.56 7.64
CA LEU A 47 11.86 5.01 8.92
C LEU A 47 12.99 4.12 9.42
N ARG A 48 12.89 2.80 9.25
CA ARG A 48 13.94 1.85 9.61
C ARG A 48 15.21 2.10 8.78
N LEU A 49 15.08 2.27 7.47
CA LEU A 49 16.22 2.60 6.60
C LEU A 49 16.85 3.95 6.93
N LEU A 50 16.03 4.97 7.18
CA LEU A 50 16.51 6.27 7.62
C LEU A 50 17.23 6.17 8.97
N SER A 51 16.73 5.36 9.90
CA SER A 51 17.40 5.10 11.19
C SER A 51 18.76 4.42 11.01
N ILE A 52 18.87 3.42 10.12
CA ILE A 52 20.15 2.77 9.80
C ILE A 52 21.14 3.75 9.17
N LEU A 53 20.67 4.62 8.26
CA LEU A 53 21.50 5.66 7.64
C LEU A 53 21.94 6.75 8.63
N ARG A 54 21.15 7.01 9.67
CA ARG A 54 21.40 8.07 10.67
C ARG A 54 22.10 7.57 11.94
N GLY A 55 22.02 6.28 12.23
CA GLY A 55 22.58 5.62 13.42
C GLY A 55 24.01 5.08 13.23
N ASN A 56 24.71 5.54 12.20
CA ASN A 56 26.11 5.20 11.95
C ASN A 56 27.08 6.33 12.40
N ASP A 57 26.66 7.13 13.39
CA ASP A 57 27.52 8.01 14.19
C ASP A 57 27.91 7.32 15.51
#